data_AF-A0A961BDA8-F1
#
_entry.id   AF-A0A961BDA8-F1
#
_cell.length_a   1.000
_cell.length_b   1.000
_cell.length_c   1.000
_cell.angle_alpha   90.00
_cell.angle_beta   90.00
_cell.angle_gamma   90.00
#
_symmetry.space_group_name_H-M   'P 1'
#
loop_
_entity.id
_entity.type
_entity.pdbx_description
1 polymer ?
#
loop_
_entity_poly.entity_id
_entity_poly.type
_entity_poly.pdbx_seq_one_letter_code
_entity_poly.pdbx_strand_id
1 'polypeptide(L)'
;MWLLQRLSRLHPRLVAPGVLTILFAGFLLAGRFYERLPLQPPRCSLRVLTGLPCIGCGGTRSMIALSHGRWLEALAFNPLILLCATASPLWLAWAVWRTATETNHPAVVRSSVGSASRWRGFWITGGILAVVILDWIYLWRYLPL
;
A
#
# COMPACT_ATOMS: atom_id res chain seq x y z
N MET A 1 -34.75 8.86 -1.14
CA MET A 1 -33.94 8.67 -2.37
C MET A 1 -32.57 9.35 -2.34
N TRP A 2 -32.45 10.62 -1.91
CA TRP A 2 -31.20 11.41 -1.94
C TRP A 2 -30.04 10.85 -1.08
N LEU A 3 -30.33 10.34 0.12
CA LEU A 3 -29.31 9.74 1.00
C LEU A 3 -28.65 8.49 0.41
N LEU A 4 -29.43 7.63 -0.25
CA LEU A 4 -28.95 6.39 -0.85
C LEU A 4 -28.05 6.65 -2.08
N GLN A 5 -28.38 7.65 -2.90
CA GLN A 5 -27.54 8.09 -4.01
C GLN A 5 -26.24 8.80 -3.57
N ARG A 6 -26.23 9.37 -2.36
CA ARG A 6 -25.03 9.96 -1.76
C ARG A 6 -24.11 8.90 -1.19
N LEU A 7 -24.67 7.93 -0.46
CA LEU A 7 -23.92 6.78 0.07
C LEU A 7 -23.25 5.96 -1.03
N SER A 8 -23.95 5.69 -2.14
CA SER A 8 -23.39 4.90 -3.26
C SER A 8 -22.23 5.58 -4.00
N ARG A 9 -22.16 6.92 -4.01
CA ARG A 9 -21.05 7.69 -4.61
C ARG A 9 -19.84 7.85 -3.68
N LEU A 10 -20.08 7.89 -2.37
CA LEU A 10 -19.05 7.96 -1.35
C LEU A 10 -18.33 6.62 -1.17
N HIS A 11 -19.08 5.53 -1.25
CA HIS A 11 -18.59 4.17 -1.06
C HIS A 11 -17.34 3.83 -1.91
N PRO A 12 -17.33 3.98 -3.25
CA PRO A 12 -16.16 3.60 -4.06
C PRO A 12 -14.92 4.48 -3.81
N ARG A 13 -15.09 5.75 -3.41
CA ARG A 13 -13.98 6.67 -3.16
C ARG A 13 -13.28 6.44 -1.83
N LEU A 14 -14.01 5.92 -0.83
CA LEU A 14 -13.50 5.71 0.53
C LEU A 14 -13.12 4.25 0.79
N VAL A 15 -13.72 3.29 0.09
CA VAL A 15 -13.47 1.86 0.31
C VAL A 15 -12.00 1.49 0.04
N ALA A 16 -11.43 1.89 -1.09
CA ALA A 16 -10.05 1.54 -1.43
C ALA A 16 -9.01 2.09 -0.42
N PRO A 17 -8.96 3.40 -0.12
CA PRO A 17 -8.05 3.92 0.90
C PRO A 17 -8.35 3.35 2.29
N GLY A 18 -9.63 3.20 2.65
CA GLY A 18 -10.04 2.66 3.94
C GLY A 18 -9.57 1.23 4.16
N VAL A 19 -9.78 0.35 3.18
CA VAL A 19 -9.31 -1.04 3.22
C VAL A 19 -7.79 -1.10 3.36
N LEU A 20 -7.04 -0.33 2.56
CA LEU A 20 -5.58 -0.32 2.67
C LEU A 20 -5.11 0.14 4.04
N THR A 21 -5.66 1.24 4.56
CA THR A 21 -5.30 1.74 5.90
C THR A 21 -5.62 0.71 6.98
N ILE A 22 -6.78 0.04 6.92
CA ILE A 22 -7.15 -1.01 7.87
C ILE A 22 -6.18 -2.19 7.78
N LEU A 23 -5.84 -2.64 6.58
CA LEU A 23 -4.90 -3.75 6.38
C LEU A 23 -3.51 -3.42 6.93
N PHE A 24 -2.96 -2.25 6.61
CA PHE A 24 -1.66 -1.82 7.14
C PHE A 24 -1.70 -1.64 8.65
N ALA A 25 -2.74 -1.01 9.20
CA ALA A 25 -2.90 -0.84 10.64
C ALA A 25 -3.02 -2.18 11.38
N GLY A 26 -3.83 -3.11 10.85
CA GLY A 26 -3.98 -4.46 11.38
C GLY A 26 -2.66 -5.22 11.36
N PHE A 27 -1.87 -5.10 10.29
CA PHE A 27 -0.55 -5.71 10.22
C PHE A 27 0.43 -5.10 11.23
N LEU A 28 0.47 -3.77 11.37
CA LEU A 28 1.31 -3.11 12.37
C LEU A 28 0.95 -3.55 13.80
N LEU A 29 -0.34 -3.69 14.08
CA LEU A 29 -0.82 -4.20 15.35
C LEU A 29 -0.39 -5.66 15.54
N ALA A 30 -0.59 -6.52 14.54
CA ALA A 30 -0.16 -7.91 14.59
C ALA A 30 1.36 -8.03 14.79
N GLY A 31 2.16 -7.21 14.10
CA GLY A 31 3.62 -7.16 14.24
C GLY A 31 4.11 -6.84 15.66
N ARG A 32 3.37 -6.01 16.41
CA ARG A 32 3.66 -5.72 17.83
C ARG A 32 3.47 -6.93 18.74
N PHE A 33 2.53 -7.80 18.41
CA PHE A 33 2.23 -9.00 19.19
C PHE A 33 2.91 -10.25 18.66
N TYR A 34 3.47 -10.19 17.45
CA TYR A 34 4.09 -11.32 16.77
C TYR A 34 5.18 -11.99 17.62
N GLU A 35 6.02 -11.21 18.30
CA GLU A 35 7.09 -11.73 19.18
C GLU A 35 6.56 -12.41 20.45
N ARG A 36 5.30 -12.16 20.84
CA ARG A 36 4.66 -12.80 21.99
C ARG A 36 4.03 -14.14 21.65
N LEU A 37 3.87 -14.45 20.37
CA LEU A 37 3.37 -15.75 19.95
C LEU A 37 4.55 -16.72 19.82
N PRO A 38 4.44 -17.96 20.32
CA PRO A 38 5.47 -19.00 20.15
C PRO A 38 5.48 -19.59 18.72
N LEU A 39 5.23 -18.74 17.71
CA LEU A 39 5.15 -19.14 16.32
C LEU A 39 6.47 -18.81 15.62
N GLN A 40 7.15 -19.85 15.13
CA GLN A 40 8.29 -19.65 14.26
C GLN A 40 7.80 -19.15 12.89
N PRO A 41 8.31 -18.01 12.37
CA PRO A 41 7.94 -17.56 11.04
C PRO A 41 8.30 -18.65 10.02
N PRO A 42 7.38 -19.00 9.10
CA PRO A 42 7.69 -19.93 8.04
C PRO A 42 8.88 -19.40 7.24
N ARG A 43 9.84 -20.30 6.97
CA ARG A 43 10.99 -19.94 6.12
C ARG A 43 10.48 -19.59 4.72
N CYS A 44 10.97 -18.49 4.17
CA CYS A 44 10.62 -18.00 2.84
C CYS A 44 10.97 -19.07 1.80
N SER A 45 10.01 -19.81 1.25
CA SER A 45 10.28 -20.92 0.32
C SER A 45 11.08 -20.47 -0.91
N LEU A 46 10.83 -19.25 -1.40
CA LEU A 46 11.61 -18.65 -2.47
C LEU A 46 13.09 -18.54 -2.09
N ARG A 47 13.39 -18.06 -0.88
CA ARG A 47 14.77 -17.98 -0.37
C ARG A 47 15.41 -19.35 -0.25
N VAL A 48 14.65 -20.37 0.15
CA VAL A 48 15.16 -21.75 0.26
C VAL A 48 15.49 -22.31 -1.13
N LEU A 49 14.68 -22.00 -2.14
CA LEU A 49 14.84 -22.50 -3.51
C LEU A 49 15.88 -21.73 -4.34
N THR A 50 15.95 -20.40 -4.20
CA THR A 50 16.76 -19.53 -5.09
C THR A 50 17.86 -18.76 -4.36
N GLY A 51 17.89 -18.79 -3.02
CA GLY A 51 18.79 -17.95 -2.22
C GLY A 51 18.35 -16.48 -2.11
N LEU A 52 17.27 -16.08 -2.79
CA LEU A 52 16.83 -14.68 -2.88
C LEU A 52 15.64 -14.38 -1.95
N PRO A 53 15.63 -13.25 -1.21
CA PRO A 53 14.43 -12.80 -0.52
C PRO A 53 13.33 -12.40 -1.52
N CYS A 54 12.07 -12.79 -1.27
CA CYS A 54 10.94 -12.29 -2.05
C CYS A 54 10.47 -10.91 -1.56
N ILE A 55 9.66 -10.20 -2.37
CA ILE A 55 9.09 -8.89 -1.99
C ILE A 55 8.30 -8.96 -0.68
N GLY A 56 7.60 -10.08 -0.46
CA GLY A 56 6.82 -10.31 0.76
C GLY A 56 7.70 -10.49 2.01
N CYS A 57 8.86 -11.13 1.87
CA CYS A 57 9.77 -11.36 2.99
C CYS A 57 10.46 -10.05 3.42
N GLY A 58 10.83 -9.19 2.46
CA GLY A 58 11.31 -7.82 2.75
C GLY A 58 10.21 -6.92 3.32
N GLY A 59 9.01 -6.95 2.73
CA GLY A 59 7.86 -6.17 3.21
C GLY A 59 7.42 -6.54 4.63
N THR A 60 7.42 -7.83 4.96
CA THR A 60 7.10 -8.31 6.32
C THR A 60 8.10 -7.78 7.35
N ARG A 61 9.40 -7.86 7.06
CA ARG A 61 10.45 -7.29 7.93
C ARG A 61 10.34 -5.78 8.07
N SER A 62 10.04 -5.08 6.97
CA SER A 62 9.80 -3.64 6.97
C SER A 62 8.63 -3.27 7.88
N MET A 63 7.50 -3.99 7.77
CA MET A 63 6.33 -3.75 8.61
C MET A 63 6.56 -4.09 10.08
N ILE A 64 7.35 -5.12 10.40
CA ILE A 64 7.73 -5.45 11.79
C ILE A 64 8.68 -4.38 12.36
N ALA A 65 9.65 -3.91 11.57
CA ALA A 65 10.51 -2.81 11.99
C ALA A 65 9.70 -1.54 12.23
N LEU A 66 8.79 -1.22 11.29
CA LEU A 66 7.86 -0.09 11.39
C LEU A 66 6.92 -0.23 12.58
N SER A 67 6.42 -1.44 12.86
CA SER A 67 5.56 -1.68 14.02
C SER A 67 6.29 -1.28 15.27
N HIS A 68 7.57 -1.62 15.44
CA HIS A 68 8.39 -1.23 16.59
C HIS A 68 8.88 0.22 16.59
N GLY A 69 8.56 1.02 15.56
CA GLY A 69 9.01 2.41 15.42
C GLY A 69 10.45 2.54 14.88
N ARG A 70 11.01 1.48 14.30
CA ARG A 70 12.36 1.46 13.71
C ARG A 70 12.28 1.88 12.23
N TRP A 71 12.07 3.17 12.00
CA TRP A 71 11.82 3.75 10.67
C TRP A 71 12.96 3.52 9.66
N LEU A 72 14.20 3.77 10.08
CA LEU A 72 15.40 3.59 9.23
C LEU A 72 15.57 2.14 8.77
N GLU A 73 15.26 1.19 9.65
CA GLU A 73 15.32 -0.23 9.30
C GLU A 73 14.15 -0.65 8.42
N ALA A 74 12.95 -0.12 8.68
CA ALA A 74 11.82 -0.35 7.80
C ALA A 74 12.12 0.12 6.37
N LEU A 75 12.79 1.28 6.23
CA LEU A 75 13.25 1.82 4.96
C LEU A 75 14.31 0.90 4.32
N ALA A 76 15.28 0.41 5.10
CA ALA A 76 16.32 -0.50 4.60
C ALA A 76 15.75 -1.86 4.14
N PHE A 77 14.70 -2.36 4.80
CA PHE A 77 14.08 -3.64 4.45
C PHE A 77 13.17 -3.55 3.23
N ASN A 78 12.33 -2.51 3.13
CA ASN A 78 11.51 -2.29 1.94
C ASN A 78 10.97 -0.85 1.95
N PRO A 79 11.57 0.07 1.18
CA PRO A 79 11.14 1.47 1.16
C PRO A 79 9.74 1.63 0.57
N LEU A 80 9.34 0.79 -0.41
CA LEU A 80 8.02 0.85 -1.01
C LEU A 80 6.90 0.58 0.02
N ILE A 81 7.07 -0.44 0.87
CA ILE A 81 6.11 -0.81 1.91
C ILE A 81 6.00 0.27 2.97
N LEU A 82 7.13 0.86 3.37
CA LEU A 82 7.12 2.00 4.28
C LEU A 82 6.30 3.17 3.70
N LEU A 83 6.52 3.51 2.42
CA LEU A 83 5.79 4.57 1.73
C LEU A 83 4.30 4.24 1.62
N CYS A 84 3.92 3.03 1.24
CA CYS A 84 2.51 2.63 1.15
C CYS A 84 1.81 2.66 2.51
N ALA A 85 2.45 2.13 3.56
CA ALA A 85 1.89 2.09 4.90
C ALA A 85 1.63 3.50 5.44
N THR A 86 2.58 4.43 5.24
CA THR A 86 2.48 5.83 5.70
C THR A 86 1.58 6.70 4.82
N ALA A 87 1.56 6.48 3.51
CA ALA A 87 0.71 7.24 2.60
C ALA A 87 -0.76 6.83 2.67
N SER A 88 -1.07 5.58 3.04
CA SER A 88 -2.46 5.10 3.10
C SER A 88 -3.38 5.94 4.01
N PRO A 89 -3.04 6.28 5.27
CA PRO A 89 -3.89 7.13 6.10
C PRO A 89 -4.00 8.56 5.56
N LEU A 90 -2.95 9.09 4.94
CA LEU A 90 -2.97 10.42 4.30
C LEU A 90 -3.93 10.42 3.10
N TRP A 91 -3.92 9.35 2.31
CA TRP A 91 -4.84 9.18 1.20
C TRP A 91 -6.29 9.05 1.68
N LEU A 92 -6.53 8.30 2.76
CA LEU A 92 -7.84 8.21 3.39
C LEU A 92 -8.32 9.58 3.91
N ALA A 93 -7.46 10.30 4.63
CA ALA A 93 -7.78 11.64 5.15
C ALA A 93 -8.11 12.62 4.01
N TRP A 94 -7.33 12.60 2.94
CA TRP A 94 -7.59 13.41 1.75
C TRP A 94 -8.90 13.04 1.07
N ALA A 95 -9.20 11.74 0.93
CA ALA A 95 -10.44 11.26 0.34
C ALA A 95 -11.66 11.70 1.17
N VAL A 96 -11.58 11.58 2.50
CA VAL A 96 -12.61 12.07 3.43
C VAL A 96 -12.79 13.58 3.28
N TRP A 97 -11.69 14.34 3.32
CA TRP A 97 -11.72 15.80 3.19
C TRP A 97 -12.37 16.25 1.88
N ARG A 98 -11.99 15.67 0.74
CA ARG A 98 -12.63 15.95 -0.56
C ARG A 98 -14.11 15.64 -0.55
N THR A 99 -14.51 14.50 0.00
CA THR A 99 -15.94 14.15 0.04
C THR A 99 -16.76 15.06 0.97
N ALA A 100 -16.14 15.61 2.01
CA ALA A 100 -16.76 16.57 2.90
C ALA A 100 -16.90 17.97 2.24
N THR A 101 -15.92 18.39 1.44
CA THR A 101 -15.90 19.69 0.77
C THR A 101 -16.67 19.74 -0.55
N GLU A 102 -16.83 18.61 -1.25
CA GLU A 102 -17.60 18.49 -2.51
C GLU A 102 -19.14 18.58 -2.32
N THR A 103 -19.62 19.04 -1.16
CA THR A 103 -21.04 19.07 -0.79
C THR A 103 -21.89 20.15 -1.47
N ASN A 104 -21.28 21.08 -2.24
CA ASN A 104 -21.98 22.22 -2.83
C ASN A 104 -21.99 22.30 -4.37
N HIS A 105 -21.41 21.34 -5.11
CA HIS A 105 -21.49 21.35 -6.57
C HIS A 105 -21.92 19.98 -7.12
N PRO A 106 -23.04 19.89 -7.86
CA PRO A 106 -23.35 18.68 -8.62
C PRO A 106 -22.30 18.54 -9.73
N ALA A 107 -21.23 17.81 -9.43
CA ALA A 107 -20.23 17.47 -10.42
C ALA A 107 -20.88 16.62 -11.52
N VAL A 108 -21.08 17.24 -12.68
CA VAL A 108 -21.26 16.56 -13.95
C VAL A 108 -20.02 15.69 -14.14
N VAL A 109 -20.12 14.40 -13.78
CA VAL A 109 -19.10 13.40 -14.10
C VAL A 109 -19.19 13.15 -15.60
N ARG A 110 -18.60 14.05 -16.39
CA ARG A 110 -18.33 13.79 -17.80
C ARG A 110 -17.08 12.93 -17.83
N SER A 111 -17.28 11.62 -17.77
CA SER A 111 -16.25 10.64 -18.08
C SER A 111 -15.95 10.70 -19.58
N SER A 112 -15.27 11.77 -20.03
CA SER A 112 -14.54 11.74 -21.29
C SER A 112 -13.24 10.99 -21.04
N VAL A 113 -13.35 9.67 -20.81
CA VAL A 113 -12.23 8.75 -20.97
C VAL A 113 -12.02 8.62 -22.48
N GLY A 114 -11.45 9.67 -23.06
CA GLY A 114 -11.01 9.65 -24.45
C GLY A 114 -9.93 8.58 -24.61
N SER A 115 -9.91 7.95 -25.77
CA SER A 115 -8.97 6.93 -26.27
C SER A 115 -7.48 7.17 -25.91
N ALA A 116 -7.09 8.40 -25.55
CA ALA A 116 -5.82 8.75 -24.90
C ALA A 116 -5.56 8.08 -23.53
N SER A 117 -6.56 7.44 -22.89
CA SER A 117 -6.42 6.79 -21.58
C SER A 117 -5.62 5.48 -21.62
N ARG A 118 -5.58 4.79 -22.76
CA ARG A 118 -4.90 3.50 -22.88
C ARG A 118 -3.38 3.64 -22.79
N TRP A 119 -2.84 4.70 -23.38
CA TRP A 119 -1.42 5.06 -23.29
C TRP A 119 -1.04 5.55 -21.89
N ARG A 120 -1.88 6.38 -21.26
CA ARG A 120 -1.69 6.76 -19.84
C ARG A 120 -1.68 5.55 -18.92
N GLY A 121 -2.60 4.60 -19.11
CA GLY A 121 -2.64 3.36 -18.35
C GLY A 121 -1.38 2.50 -18.54
N PHE A 122 -0.88 2.41 -19.78
CA PHE A 122 0.36 1.70 -20.10
C PHE A 122 1.58 2.33 -19.40
N TRP A 123 1.74 3.65 -19.47
CA TRP A 123 2.86 4.35 -18.80
C TRP A 123 2.77 4.28 -17.27
N ILE A 124 1.58 4.38 -16.69
CA ILE A 124 1.38 4.23 -15.24
C ILE A 124 1.73 2.81 -14.80
N THR A 125 1.24 1.80 -15.52
CA THR A 125 1.51 0.39 -15.20
C THR A 125 3.00 0.06 -15.37
N GLY A 126 3.61 0.51 -16.48
CA GLY A 126 5.04 0.38 -16.72
C GLY A 126 5.87 1.09 -15.64
N GLY A 127 5.46 2.28 -15.21
CA GLY A 127 6.11 3.01 -14.12
C GLY A 127 6.03 2.30 -12.77
N ILE A 128 4.86 1.76 -12.40
CA ILE A 128 4.70 0.95 -11.18
C ILE A 128 5.61 -0.28 -11.25
N LEU A 129 5.59 -1.00 -12.38
CA LEU A 129 6.46 -2.17 -12.57
C LEU A 129 7.94 -1.80 -12.47
N ALA A 130 8.35 -0.68 -13.07
CA ALA A 130 9.72 -0.20 -12.97
C ALA A 130 10.10 0.12 -11.51
N VAL A 131 9.24 0.81 -10.75
CA VAL A 131 9.49 1.09 -9.32
C VAL A 131 9.60 -0.21 -8.52
N VAL A 132 8.71 -1.17 -8.75
CA VAL A 132 8.75 -2.48 -8.09
C VAL A 132 10.02 -3.25 -8.46
N ILE A 133 10.44 -3.24 -9.72
CA ILE A 133 11.67 -3.89 -10.19
C ILE A 133 12.89 -3.21 -9.58
N LEU A 134 12.93 -1.87 -9.51
CA LEU A 134 14.02 -1.12 -8.91
C LEU A 134 14.11 -1.37 -7.39
N ASP A 135 12.97 -1.42 -6.68
CA ASP A 135 12.89 -1.82 -5.27
C ASP A 135 13.46 -3.23 -5.07
N TRP A 136 13.13 -4.15 -5.99
CA TRP A 136 13.65 -5.51 -5.99
C TRP A 136 15.16 -5.58 -6.23
N ILE A 137 15.68 -4.83 -7.19
CA ILE A 137 17.12 -4.75 -7.48
C ILE A 137 17.86 -4.16 -6.27
N TYR A 138 17.30 -3.13 -5.63
CA TYR A 138 17.85 -2.56 -4.40
C TYR A 138 17.90 -3.62 -3.28
N LEU A 139 16.79 -4.32 -3.04
CA LEU A 139 16.71 -5.41 -2.07
C LEU A 139 17.73 -6.52 -2.32
N TRP A 140 17.92 -6.90 -3.58
CA TRP A 140 18.92 -7.90 -3.98
C TRP A 140 20.35 -7.43 -3.70
N ARG A 141 20.63 -6.15 -3.88
CA ARG A 141 21.97 -5.58 -3.75
C ARG A 141 22.37 -5.28 -2.30
N TYR A 142 21.42 -4.85 -1.47
CA TYR A 142 21.71 -4.24 -0.17
C TYR A 142 21.24 -5.02 1.04
N LEU A 143 20.42 -6.07 0.87
CA LEU A 143 20.00 -6.88 2.02
C LEU A 143 21.00 -8.04 2.22
N PRO A 144 21.92 -7.95 3.21
CA PRO A 144 22.80 -9.07 3.54
C PRO A 144 21.95 -10.28 3.95
N LEU A 145 22.36 -11.45 3.45
CA LEU A 145 21.65 -12.73 3.55
C LEU A 145 21.31 -13.14 4.99
#